data_AF-A0A9D9GYN6-F1
#
_entry.id   AF-A0A9D9GYN6-F1
#
_cell.length_a   1.000
_cell.length_b   1.000
_cell.length_c   1.000
_cell.angle_alpha   90.00
_cell.angle_beta   90.00
_cell.angle_gamma   90.00
#
_symmetry.space_group_name_H-M   'P 1'
#
loop_
_entity.id
_entity.type
_entity.pdbx_description
1 polymer ?
#
loop_
_entity_poly.entity_id
_entity_poly.type
_entity_poly.pdbx_seq_one_letter_code
_entity_poly.pdbx_strand_id
1 'polypeptide(L)'
;VRIGDDIVKAAKELKPGDVVNLNRHGVILSYKVLDFPKNRVGAAKVPEFALDVTSPEELEKLAMQRAPSFERRDPRTGRPTKRDRREIDQFKSMDWDEDWD
;
A
#
# COMPACT_ATOMS: atom_id res chain seq x y z
N VAL A 1 -3.88 16.02 -3.31
CA VAL A 1 -5.23 15.61 -3.75
C VAL A 1 -5.55 16.38 -5.01
N ARG A 2 -6.06 15.71 -6.05
CA ARG A 2 -6.51 16.35 -7.28
C ARG A 2 -7.98 16.07 -7.49
N ILE A 3 -8.70 17.01 -8.10
CA ILE A 3 -10.07 16.80 -8.57
C ILE A 3 -10.01 16.96 -10.09
N GLY A 4 -10.29 15.88 -10.83
CA GLY A 4 -9.91 15.81 -12.25
C GLY A 4 -8.41 16.01 -12.41
N ASP A 5 -8.02 17.00 -13.22
CA ASP A 5 -6.63 17.35 -13.50
C ASP A 5 -6.06 18.44 -12.58
N ASP A 6 -6.92 19.12 -11.80
CA ASP A 6 -6.50 20.27 -11.00
C ASP A 6 -6.01 19.88 -9.60
N ILE A 7 -4.90 20.50 -9.18
CA ILE A 7 -4.41 20.43 -7.80
C ILE A 7 -5.21 21.42 -6.96
N VAL A 8 -5.90 20.90 -5.94
CA VAL A 8 -6.85 21.69 -5.13
C VAL A 8 -6.43 21.79 -3.66
N LYS A 9 -6.89 22.85 -3.00
CA LYS A 9 -6.79 23.02 -1.54
C LYS A 9 -7.89 22.24 -0.82
N ALA A 10 -7.68 21.95 0.46
CA ALA A 10 -8.63 21.21 1.29
C ALA A 10 -10.01 21.88 1.45
N ALA A 11 -10.08 23.21 1.33
CA ALA A 11 -11.32 23.97 1.44
C ALA A 11 -12.17 23.98 0.14
N LYS A 12 -11.72 23.30 -0.93
CA LYS A 12 -12.47 23.23 -2.19
C LYS A 12 -13.72 22.38 -1.98
N GLU A 13 -14.88 22.93 -2.34
CA GLU A 13 -16.15 22.19 -2.34
C GLU A 13 -16.15 21.11 -3.44
N LEU A 14 -16.63 19.92 -3.08
CA LEU A 14 -16.84 18.79 -3.97
C LEU A 14 -18.28 18.75 -4.44
N LYS A 15 -18.51 18.24 -5.64
CA LYS A 15 -19.86 18.00 -6.18
C LYS A 15 -20.05 16.52 -6.52
N PRO A 16 -21.30 16.01 -6.48
CA PRO A 16 -21.61 14.70 -7.02
C PRO A 16 -21.20 14.61 -8.49
N GLY A 17 -20.52 13.53 -8.87
CA GLY A 17 -19.97 13.31 -10.19
C GLY A 17 -18.48 13.64 -10.33
N ASP A 18 -17.90 14.41 -9.39
CA ASP A 18 -16.47 14.73 -9.41
C ASP A 18 -15.61 13.46 -9.22
N VAL A 19 -14.45 13.43 -9.88
CA VAL A 19 -13.45 12.37 -9.72
C VAL A 19 -12.28 12.92 -8.90
N VAL A 20 -12.02 12.29 -7.76
CA VAL A 20 -10.95 12.65 -6.84
C VAL A 20 -9.80 11.67 -7.00
N ASN A 21 -8.61 12.20 -7.28
CA ASN A 21 -7.38 11.44 -7.41
C ASN A 21 -6.49 11.64 -6.18
N LEU A 22 -6.08 10.53 -5.56
CA LEU A 22 -5.29 10.46 -4.34
C LEU A 22 -4.00 9.69 -4.59
N ASN A 23 -2.85 10.32 -4.40
CA ASN A 23 -1.57 9.59 -4.41
C ASN A 23 -1.29 9.05 -3.00
N ARG A 24 -1.25 7.73 -2.86
CA ARG A 24 -0.94 7.04 -1.62
C ARG A 24 0.17 6.02 -1.88
N HIS A 25 1.31 6.21 -1.20
CA HIS A 25 2.49 5.34 -1.33
C HIS A 25 2.97 5.16 -2.79
N GLY A 26 2.80 6.16 -3.64
CA GLY A 26 3.20 6.11 -5.06
C GLY A 26 2.17 5.44 -5.97
N VAL A 27 1.01 5.05 -5.45
CA VAL A 27 -0.15 4.57 -6.22
C VAL A 27 -1.20 5.66 -6.27
N ILE A 28 -1.75 5.91 -7.46
CA ILE A 28 -2.87 6.84 -7.65
C ILE A 28 -4.18 6.07 -7.53
N LEU A 29 -4.97 6.41 -6.51
CA LEU A 29 -6.32 5.92 -6.31
C LEU A 29 -7.32 6.95 -6.82
N SER A 30 -8.32 6.51 -7.57
CA SER A 30 -9.32 7.38 -8.19
C SER A 30 -10.71 7.01 -7.70
N TYR A 31 -11.43 7.97 -7.14
CA TYR A 31 -12.78 7.77 -6.62
C TYR A 31 -13.75 8.76 -7.24
N LYS A 32 -14.90 8.27 -7.70
CA LYS A 32 -16.00 9.11 -8.16
C LYS A 32 -16.97 9.37 -7.01
N VAL A 33 -17.26 10.63 -6.75
CA VAL A 33 -18.22 11.06 -5.73
C VAL A 33 -19.64 10.81 -6.24
N LEU A 34 -20.46 10.11 -5.48
CA LEU A 34 -21.89 9.87 -5.80
C LEU A 34 -22.79 10.78 -4.98
N ASP A 35 -22.57 10.86 -3.67
CA ASP A 35 -23.33 11.72 -2.76
C ASP A 35 -22.53 11.98 -1.47
N PHE A 36 -23.04 12.85 -0.59
CA PHE A 36 -22.42 13.20 0.68
C PHE A 36 -23.20 12.64 1.87
N PRO A 37 -22.56 11.85 2.75
CA PRO A 37 -23.21 11.38 3.96
C PRO A 37 -23.28 12.52 4.99
N LYS A 38 -24.36 12.56 5.79
CA LYS A 38 -24.52 13.55 6.88
C LYS A 38 -23.42 13.46 7.94
N ASN A 39 -22.92 12.24 8.18
CA ASN A 39 -21.89 11.92 9.19
C ASN A 39 -20.96 10.83 8.64
N ARG A 40 -19.84 10.55 9.32
CA ARG A 40 -18.95 9.44 8.95
C ARG A 40 -19.69 8.09 9.05
N VAL A 41 -19.69 7.33 7.97
CA VAL A 41 -20.38 6.03 7.88
C VAL A 41 -19.42 4.85 7.96
N GLY A 42 -19.95 3.67 8.28
CA GLY A 42 -19.20 2.41 8.28
C GLY A 42 -18.84 1.94 6.88
N ALA A 43 -17.80 1.08 6.78
CA ALA A 43 -17.21 0.65 5.51
C ALA A 43 -18.22 0.06 4.51
N ALA A 44 -19.20 -0.72 4.99
CA ALA A 44 -20.20 -1.36 4.16
C ALA A 44 -21.09 -0.37 3.37
N LYS A 45 -21.29 0.85 3.89
CA LYS A 45 -22.13 1.89 3.26
C LYS A 45 -21.32 2.85 2.38
N VAL A 46 -20.00 2.79 2.41
CA VAL A 46 -19.13 3.67 1.60
C VAL A 46 -19.43 3.57 0.09
N PRO A 47 -19.70 2.38 -0.48
CA PRO A 47 -20.02 2.26 -1.91
C PRO A 47 -21.27 3.04 -2.36
N GLU A 48 -22.17 3.40 -1.43
CA GLU A 48 -23.35 4.23 -1.73
C GLU A 48 -22.97 5.69 -2.04
N PHE A 49 -21.85 6.16 -1.50
CA PHE A 49 -21.42 7.57 -1.57
C PHE A 49 -20.19 7.78 -2.46
N ALA A 50 -19.36 6.76 -2.65
CA ALA A 50 -18.16 6.83 -3.48
C ALA A 50 -17.94 5.53 -4.23
N LEU A 51 -17.70 5.64 -5.54
CA LEU A 51 -17.35 4.53 -6.42
C LEU A 51 -15.83 4.52 -6.66
N ASP A 52 -15.21 3.36 -6.51
CA ASP A 52 -13.81 3.16 -6.90
C ASP A 52 -13.71 3.06 -8.42
N VAL A 53 -12.97 3.98 -9.03
CA VAL A 53 -12.69 4.05 -10.47
C VAL A 53 -11.18 4.05 -10.72
N THR A 54 -10.40 3.49 -9.79
CA THR A 54 -8.96 3.35 -9.92
C THR A 54 -8.62 2.53 -11.16
N SER A 55 -7.67 3.01 -11.96
CA SER A 55 -7.23 2.31 -13.18
C SER A 55 -6.65 0.93 -12.85
N PRO A 56 -6.83 -0.08 -13.72
CA PRO A 56 -6.33 -1.43 -13.48
C PRO A 56 -4.81 -1.48 -13.27
N GLU A 57 -4.04 -0.66 -14.00
CA GLU A 57 -2.58 -0.56 -13.83
C GLU A 57 -2.16 -0.14 -12.41
N GLU A 58 -2.89 0.80 -11.81
CA GLU A 58 -2.61 1.28 -10.45
C GLU A 58 -3.04 0.24 -9.40
N LEU A 59 -4.12 -0.52 -9.66
CA LEU A 59 -4.52 -1.64 -8.81
C LEU A 59 -3.46 -2.75 -8.79
N GLU A 60 -2.83 -3.04 -9.93
CA GLU A 60 -1.72 -3.99 -10.01
C GLU A 60 -0.49 -3.50 -9.22
N LYS A 61 -0.13 -2.22 -9.35
CA LYS A 61 0.95 -1.63 -8.52
C LYS A 61 0.65 -1.75 -7.03
N LEU A 62 -0.60 -1.51 -6.63
CA LEU A 62 -1.02 -1.67 -5.24
C LEU A 62 -0.94 -3.13 -4.78
N ALA A 63 -1.30 -4.08 -5.64
CA ALA A 63 -1.17 -5.51 -5.35
C ALA A 63 0.31 -5.91 -5.19
N MET A 64 1.19 -5.45 -6.07
CA MET A 64 2.64 -5.66 -5.95
C MET A 64 3.21 -5.06 -4.66
N GLN A 65 2.78 -3.86 -4.27
CA GLN A 65 3.21 -3.25 -3.00
C GLN A 65 2.68 -3.99 -1.76
N ARG A 66 1.50 -4.59 -1.84
CA ARG A 66 0.92 -5.40 -0.76
C ARG A 66 1.51 -6.79 -0.67
N ALA A 67 2.14 -7.29 -1.74
CA ALA A 67 2.79 -8.58 -1.72
C ALA A 67 3.80 -8.61 -0.57
N PRO A 68 3.77 -9.66 0.27
CA PRO A 68 4.73 -9.76 1.35
C PRO A 68 6.13 -9.81 0.75
N SER A 69 6.99 -8.88 1.16
CA SER A 69 8.42 -9.00 0.88
C SER A 69 8.89 -10.36 1.41
N PHE A 70 9.63 -11.11 0.58
CA PHE A 70 10.14 -12.44 0.92
C PHE A 70 10.97 -12.45 2.23
N GLU A 71 11.49 -11.29 2.64
CA GLU A 71 12.28 -11.08 3.84
C GLU A 71 11.43 -10.71 5.08
N ARG A 72 10.25 -11.31 5.26
CA ARG A 72 9.52 -11.16 6.53
C ARG A 72 9.74 -12.36 7.42
N ARG A 73 10.45 -12.12 8.53
CA ARG A 73 10.57 -13.07 9.64
C ARG A 73 9.16 -13.38 10.18
N ASP A 74 8.83 -14.66 10.30
CA ASP A 74 7.54 -15.10 10.86
C ASP A 74 7.38 -14.55 12.29
N PRO A 75 6.34 -13.74 12.57
CA PRO A 75 6.14 -13.17 13.90
C PRO A 75 6.02 -14.28 14.96
N ARG A 76 6.75 -14.12 16.07
CA ARG A 76 6.88 -15.08 17.20
C ARG A 76 7.91 -16.20 17.03
N THR A 77 8.72 -16.18 15.97
CA THR A 77 9.94 -17.04 15.89
C THR A 77 11.02 -16.71 16.92
N GLY A 78 10.79 -15.75 17.83
CA GLY A 78 11.69 -15.44 18.95
C GLY A 78 13.09 -15.00 18.51
N ARG A 79 14.04 -14.99 19.44
CA ARG A 79 15.47 -14.85 19.10
C ARG A 79 15.94 -16.16 18.43
N PRO A 80 16.76 -16.12 17.36
CA PRO A 80 17.32 -17.32 16.74
C PRO A 80 17.91 -18.27 17.78
N THR A 81 17.59 -19.55 17.63
CA THR A 81 18.13 -20.60 18.50
C THR A 81 19.64 -20.74 18.29
N LYS A 82 20.33 -21.45 19.19
CA LYS A 82 21.77 -21.70 19.05
C LYS A 82 22.10 -22.47 17.76
N ARG A 83 21.16 -23.31 17.29
CA ARG A 83 21.29 -24.04 16.03
C ARG A 83 21.18 -23.08 14.84
N ASP A 84 20.11 -22.27 14.79
CA ASP A 84 19.92 -21.28 13.71
C ASP A 84 21.11 -20.31 13.63
N ARG A 85 21.65 -19.90 14.77
CA ARG A 85 22.85 -19.04 14.82
C ARG A 85 24.08 -19.72 14.21
N ARG A 86 24.31 -21.00 14.53
CA ARG A 86 25.43 -21.77 13.96
C ARG A 86 25.26 -21.98 12.45
N GLU A 87 24.04 -22.23 11.98
CA GLU A 87 23.72 -22.35 10.55
C GLU A 87 23.94 -21.00 9.83
N ILE A 88 23.52 -19.89 10.44
CA ILE A 88 23.77 -18.53 9.91
C ILE A 88 25.26 -18.21 9.89
N ASP A 89 26.00 -18.54 10.96
CA ASP A 89 27.44 -18.27 11.05
C ASP A 89 28.22 -19.09 10.00
N GLN A 90 27.83 -20.36 9.77
CA GLN A 90 28.41 -21.21 8.72
C GLN A 90 28.12 -20.69 7.32
N PHE A 91 26.87 -20.27 7.06
CA PHE A 91 26.50 -19.68 5.78
C PHE A 91 27.28 -18.38 5.50
N LYS A 92 27.43 -17.52 6.52
CA LYS A 92 28.20 -16.27 6.40
C LYS A 92 29.70 -16.48 6.25
N SER A 93 30.26 -17.53 6.84
CA SER A 93 31.68 -17.84 6.66
C SER A 93 31.97 -18.38 5.25
N MET A 94 31.05 -19.17 4.69
CA MET A 94 31.20 -19.71 3.33
C MET A 94 31.27 -18.62 2.26
N ASP A 95 30.52 -17.52 2.46
CA ASP A 95 30.40 -16.40 1.51
C ASP A 95 31.57 -15.39 1.63
N TRP A 96 32.35 -15.45 2.71
CA TRP A 96 33.48 -14.54 2.98
C TRP A 96 34.83 -15.04 2.42
N ASP A 97 34.93 -16.32 2.10
CA ASP A 97 36.15 -16.95 1.59
C ASP A 97 36.26 -16.89 0.04
N GLU A 98 35.21 -16.45 -0.69
CA GLU A 98 35.17 -16.44 -2.16
C GLU A 98 35.47 -15.09 -2.84
N ASP A 99 35.53 -13.97 -2.10
CA ASP A 99 35.68 -12.60 -2.64
C ASP A 99 37.03 -11.93 -2.26
N TRP A 100 37.98 -12.70 -1.73
CA TRP A 100 39.35 -12.28 -1.37
C TRP A 100 40.41 -13.17 -2.04
N ASP A 101 40.38 -13.27 -3.37
CA ASP A 101 41.52 -13.69 -4.20
C ASP A 101 41.54 -12.91 -5.53
#